data_AF-A0A9P4MER4-F1
#
_entry.id   AF-A0A9P4MER4-F1
#
_cell.length_a   1.000
_cell.length_b   1.000
_cell.length_c   1.000
_cell.angle_alpha   90.00
_cell.angle_beta   90.00
_cell.angle_gamma   90.00
#
_symmetry.space_group_name_H-M   'P 1'
#
loop_
_entity.id
_entity.type
_entity.pdbx_description
1 polymer ?
#
loop_
_entity_poly.entity_id
_entity_poly.type
_entity_poly.pdbx_seq_one_letter_code
_entity_poly.pdbx_strand_id
1 'polypeptide(L)'
;MYYSEKSLGAGTYSYIVDSGVNVKHPQFEGRAALGYNAVDPKSKQWGDDVGHGTHIAGLIGSMTHGVASRTNLIAVKVLDKGETKFSQVLDGYQWAVRDIEGKGRSRKSVIHVSVYGPQTDAWNKALSAAFGKGISTVLPAGNEGNDVSGRLGGIAQSAIIVGATDDKRKRAFFASYGSVVTIWAPGTDVKSTSGQNGYTTKSGSAQAAAYVSGIVVYFQGLNKLLMPNAKAVKGALLTKGLRDIVALPGGRKGTFAYNDSGV
;
A
#
# COMPACT_ATOMS: atom_id res chain seq x y z
N MET A 1 -5.86 -5.51 15.89
CA MET A 1 -6.98 -5.89 14.99
C MET A 1 -7.04 -7.42 14.98
N TYR A 2 -8.18 -7.99 15.37
CA TYR A 2 -8.48 -9.42 15.16
C TYR A 2 -9.45 -9.51 13.97
N TYR A 3 -9.22 -10.40 13.02
CA TYR A 3 -9.97 -10.47 11.77
C TYR A 3 -10.89 -11.71 11.75
N SER A 4 -12.15 -11.57 11.35
CA SER A 4 -13.07 -12.71 11.18
C SER A 4 -12.63 -13.60 9.99
N GLU A 5 -12.63 -14.92 10.19
CA GLU A 5 -11.89 -15.91 9.39
C GLU A 5 -12.29 -16.06 7.92
N LYS A 6 -13.41 -15.49 7.45
CA LYS A 6 -13.91 -15.79 6.10
C LYS A 6 -13.50 -14.74 5.07
N SER A 7 -12.19 -14.62 4.92
CA SER A 7 -11.45 -14.63 3.64
C SER A 7 -10.03 -14.09 3.83
N LEU A 8 -9.83 -13.08 4.69
CA LEU A 8 -8.52 -12.45 4.97
C LEU A 8 -7.72 -12.09 3.70
N GLY A 9 -8.41 -11.71 2.61
CA GLY A 9 -7.78 -11.48 1.31
C GLY A 9 -7.48 -12.75 0.49
N ALA A 10 -8.12 -13.88 0.78
CA ALA A 10 -7.94 -15.08 -0.03
C ALA A 10 -8.33 -14.82 -1.50
N GLY A 11 -7.43 -15.17 -2.43
CA GLY A 11 -7.64 -14.99 -3.86
C GLY A 11 -7.44 -13.56 -4.37
N THR A 12 -6.86 -12.68 -3.55
CA THR A 12 -6.38 -11.34 -3.96
C THR A 12 -4.87 -11.28 -4.07
N TYR A 13 -4.36 -10.19 -4.62
CA TYR A 13 -2.95 -9.99 -4.94
C TYR A 13 -2.50 -8.58 -4.55
N SER A 14 -1.42 -8.47 -3.80
CA SER A 14 -0.81 -7.21 -3.42
C SER A 14 0.53 -7.10 -4.11
N TYR A 15 0.67 -6.15 -5.03
CA TYR A 15 1.91 -5.85 -5.72
C TYR A 15 2.66 -4.80 -4.92
N ILE A 16 3.85 -5.15 -4.41
CA ILE A 16 4.67 -4.31 -3.53
C ILE A 16 5.78 -3.68 -4.36
N VAL A 17 5.57 -2.44 -4.79
CA VAL A 17 6.53 -1.63 -5.55
C VAL A 17 7.44 -0.92 -4.56
N ASP A 18 8.59 -1.54 -4.26
CA ASP A 18 9.48 -1.17 -3.15
C ASP A 18 10.92 -1.70 -3.38
N SER A 19 11.69 -1.94 -2.32
CA SER A 19 13.05 -2.51 -2.35
C SER A 19 13.12 -4.01 -2.73
N GLY A 20 11.97 -4.64 -2.96
CA GLY A 20 11.81 -6.08 -3.10
C GLY A 20 11.11 -6.70 -1.89
N VAL A 21 10.99 -8.02 -1.86
CA VAL A 21 10.45 -8.75 -0.69
C VAL A 21 11.30 -10.00 -0.46
N ASN A 22 11.62 -10.32 0.78
CA ASN A 22 12.10 -11.64 1.16
C ASN A 22 10.93 -12.64 1.08
N VAL A 23 10.68 -13.17 -0.12
CA VAL A 23 9.56 -14.07 -0.40
C VAL A 23 9.63 -15.40 0.37
N LYS A 24 10.78 -15.74 0.94
CA LYS A 24 10.99 -16.94 1.75
C LYS A 24 10.72 -16.72 3.24
N HIS A 25 10.35 -15.50 3.66
CA HIS A 25 10.08 -15.22 5.07
C HIS A 25 8.92 -16.13 5.57
N PRO A 26 9.08 -16.88 6.68
CA PRO A 26 8.10 -17.89 7.12
C PRO A 26 6.68 -17.34 7.30
N GLN A 27 6.57 -16.08 7.72
CA GLN A 27 5.31 -15.35 7.89
C GLN A 27 4.46 -15.20 6.62
N PHE A 28 5.02 -15.44 5.44
CA PHE A 28 4.28 -15.42 4.18
C PHE A 28 3.76 -16.79 3.75
N GLU A 29 4.22 -17.88 4.37
CA GLU A 29 3.71 -19.25 4.16
C GLU A 29 3.62 -19.66 2.68
N GLY A 30 4.61 -19.24 1.88
CA GLY A 30 4.66 -19.52 0.44
C GLY A 30 3.73 -18.65 -0.44
N ARG A 31 2.98 -17.70 0.13
CA ARG A 31 2.11 -16.77 -0.61
C ARG A 31 2.83 -15.58 -1.24
N ALA A 32 4.11 -15.39 -0.90
CA ALA A 32 4.96 -14.37 -1.49
C ALA A 32 5.72 -14.93 -2.70
N ALA A 33 5.78 -14.16 -3.80
CA ALA A 33 6.47 -14.54 -5.02
C ALA A 33 7.23 -13.36 -5.63
N LEU A 34 8.32 -13.65 -6.32
CA LEU A 34 9.06 -12.66 -7.11
C LEU A 34 8.23 -12.29 -8.35
N GLY A 35 8.03 -10.99 -8.57
CA GLY A 35 7.42 -10.45 -9.77
C GLY A 35 8.48 -9.92 -10.73
N TYR A 36 8.86 -8.65 -10.55
CA TYR A 36 9.78 -7.96 -11.44
C TYR A 36 10.83 -7.13 -10.69
N ASN A 37 12.02 -7.04 -11.29
CA ASN A 37 13.11 -6.21 -10.80
C ASN A 37 13.39 -5.12 -11.83
N ALA A 38 12.87 -3.91 -11.60
CA ALA A 38 13.14 -2.75 -12.45
C ALA A 38 14.55 -2.18 -12.24
N VAL A 39 15.25 -2.55 -11.15
CA VAL A 39 16.64 -2.15 -10.93
C VAL A 39 17.57 -2.90 -11.88
N ASP A 40 17.35 -4.20 -12.03
CA ASP A 40 18.01 -5.05 -13.01
C ASP A 40 16.98 -6.00 -13.67
N PRO A 41 16.39 -5.59 -14.81
CA PRO A 41 15.36 -6.36 -15.52
C PRO A 41 15.83 -7.73 -16.03
N LYS A 42 17.14 -7.95 -16.15
CA LYS A 42 17.70 -9.22 -16.60
C LYS A 42 17.84 -10.21 -15.45
N SER A 43 17.94 -9.72 -14.20
CA SER A 43 18.07 -10.59 -13.04
C SER A 43 16.81 -11.41 -12.77
N LYS A 44 17.00 -12.71 -12.62
CA LYS A 44 15.96 -13.68 -12.20
C LYS A 44 16.07 -14.07 -10.74
N GLN A 45 17.18 -13.73 -10.10
CA GLN A 45 17.44 -14.01 -8.69
C GLN A 45 17.74 -12.70 -7.98
N TRP A 46 16.78 -12.26 -7.20
CA TRP A 46 16.86 -11.02 -6.43
C TRP A 46 15.96 -11.17 -5.20
N GLY A 47 16.17 -10.28 -4.24
CA GLY A 47 15.39 -10.25 -3.02
C GLY A 47 15.32 -8.82 -2.50
N ASP A 48 15.01 -8.70 -1.22
CA ASP A 48 15.02 -7.44 -0.52
C ASP A 48 16.35 -7.28 0.24
N ASP A 49 17.18 -6.37 -0.24
CA ASP A 49 18.50 -6.02 0.31
C ASP A 49 18.42 -4.86 1.32
N VAL A 50 17.28 -4.15 1.39
CA VAL A 50 17.06 -3.01 2.29
C VAL A 50 16.17 -3.38 3.48
N GLY A 51 15.25 -4.32 3.29
CA GLY A 51 14.28 -4.76 4.29
C GLY A 51 12.99 -3.95 4.32
N HIS A 52 12.91 -2.82 3.61
CA HIS A 52 11.73 -1.95 3.63
C HIS A 52 10.52 -2.63 2.98
N GLY A 53 10.66 -3.17 1.76
CA GLY A 53 9.57 -3.86 1.09
C GLY A 53 9.12 -5.13 1.80
N THR A 54 10.02 -5.86 2.48
CA THR A 54 9.66 -6.99 3.36
C THR A 54 8.84 -6.53 4.55
N HIS A 55 9.19 -5.41 5.19
CA HIS A 55 8.41 -4.83 6.29
C HIS A 55 7.00 -4.43 5.83
N ILE A 56 6.90 -3.78 4.67
CA ILE A 56 5.63 -3.40 4.04
C ILE A 56 4.78 -4.62 3.67
N ALA A 57 5.36 -5.61 3.01
CA ALA A 57 4.67 -6.86 2.67
C ALA A 57 4.13 -7.58 3.91
N GLY A 58 4.88 -7.52 5.02
CA GLY A 58 4.43 -8.03 6.32
C GLY A 58 3.15 -7.38 6.83
N LEU A 59 3.05 -6.06 6.76
CA LEU A 59 1.86 -5.33 7.21
C LEU A 59 0.64 -5.59 6.33
N ILE A 60 0.87 -5.84 5.05
CA ILE A 60 -0.20 -6.18 4.12
C ILE A 60 -0.71 -7.60 4.40
N GLY A 61 0.18 -8.60 4.50
CA GLY A 61 -0.23 -10.01 4.40
C GLY A 61 0.59 -11.05 5.15
N SER A 62 1.40 -10.68 6.15
CA SER A 62 1.98 -11.69 7.06
C SER A 62 0.91 -12.37 7.90
N MET A 63 1.20 -13.59 8.37
CA MET A 63 0.30 -14.32 9.27
C MET A 63 0.07 -13.57 10.60
N THR A 64 1.12 -13.04 11.22
CA THR A 64 1.03 -12.46 12.57
C THR A 64 0.64 -10.98 12.58
N HIS A 65 1.12 -10.16 11.63
CA HIS A 65 0.92 -8.71 11.64
C HIS A 65 0.13 -8.19 10.41
N GLY A 66 -0.20 -9.07 9.46
CA GLY A 66 -0.84 -8.69 8.21
C GLY A 66 -2.33 -8.41 8.38
N VAL A 67 -2.82 -7.40 7.65
CA VAL A 67 -4.26 -7.12 7.59
C VAL A 67 -5.02 -8.17 6.78
N ALA A 68 -4.41 -8.63 5.69
CA ALA A 68 -4.97 -9.62 4.79
C ALA A 68 -4.04 -10.82 4.72
N SER A 69 -3.98 -11.59 5.81
CA SER A 69 -3.06 -12.73 5.98
C SER A 69 -3.31 -13.92 5.04
N ARG A 70 -4.23 -13.82 4.07
CA ARG A 70 -4.42 -14.79 2.99
C ARG A 70 -4.27 -14.19 1.58
N THR A 71 -3.88 -12.92 1.47
CA THR A 71 -3.51 -12.32 0.17
C THR A 71 -2.21 -12.90 -0.37
N ASN A 72 -2.07 -12.92 -1.69
CA ASN A 72 -0.80 -13.22 -2.35
C ASN A 72 0.04 -11.95 -2.43
N LEU A 73 1.34 -12.05 -2.18
CA LEU A 73 2.27 -10.93 -2.18
C LEU A 73 3.20 -11.04 -3.39
N ILE A 74 3.20 -10.03 -4.27
CA ILE A 74 4.02 -10.01 -5.48
C ILE A 74 5.06 -8.92 -5.35
N ALA A 75 6.33 -9.31 -5.25
CA ALA A 75 7.44 -8.37 -5.14
C ALA A 75 7.67 -7.64 -6.46
N VAL A 76 7.79 -6.32 -6.42
CA VAL A 76 8.22 -5.49 -7.55
C VAL A 76 9.34 -4.57 -7.07
N LYS A 77 10.58 -4.97 -7.34
CA LYS A 77 11.77 -4.24 -6.88
C LYS A 77 12.06 -3.05 -7.79
N VAL A 78 12.04 -1.85 -7.23
CA VAL A 78 12.34 -0.58 -7.92
C VAL A 78 13.43 0.22 -7.20
N LEU A 79 13.89 -0.25 -6.05
CA LEU A 79 14.87 0.40 -5.18
C LEU A 79 15.93 -0.64 -4.77
N ASP A 80 17.19 -0.23 -4.73
CA ASP A 80 18.33 -1.06 -4.29
C ASP A 80 19.25 -0.20 -3.42
N LYS A 81 19.73 -0.74 -2.30
CA LYS A 81 20.64 -0.05 -1.36
C LYS A 81 20.16 1.33 -0.90
N GLY A 82 18.85 1.54 -0.82
CA GLY A 82 18.25 2.83 -0.44
C GLY A 82 18.08 3.82 -1.60
N GLU A 83 18.51 3.47 -2.81
CA GLU A 83 18.49 4.34 -3.98
C GLU A 83 17.54 3.85 -5.06
N THR A 84 16.96 4.79 -5.78
CA THR A 84 16.02 4.52 -6.87
C THR A 84 16.02 5.66 -7.87
N LYS A 85 15.76 5.34 -9.14
CA LYS A 85 15.46 6.31 -10.19
C LYS A 85 13.96 6.32 -10.42
N PHE A 86 13.39 7.49 -10.66
CA PHE A 86 11.96 7.58 -10.97
C PHE A 86 11.55 6.73 -12.18
N SER A 87 12.43 6.57 -13.17
CA SER A 87 12.20 5.67 -14.31
C SER A 87 12.02 4.21 -13.89
N GLN A 88 12.71 3.74 -12.85
CA GLN A 88 12.56 2.39 -12.32
C GLN A 88 11.23 2.22 -11.60
N VAL A 89 10.80 3.23 -10.84
CA VAL A 89 9.48 3.24 -10.19
C VAL A 89 8.36 3.18 -11.23
N LEU A 90 8.44 4.00 -12.28
CA LEU A 90 7.46 4.01 -13.35
C LEU A 90 7.45 2.67 -14.12
N ASP A 91 8.61 2.09 -14.45
CA ASP A 91 8.69 0.80 -15.14
C ASP A 91 8.12 -0.33 -14.27
N GLY A 92 8.50 -0.41 -13.00
CA GLY A 92 7.95 -1.40 -12.06
C GLY A 92 6.44 -1.27 -11.89
N TYR A 93 5.93 -0.04 -11.76
CA TYR A 93 4.50 0.22 -11.69
C TYR A 93 3.76 -0.24 -12.97
N GLN A 94 4.28 0.14 -14.15
CA GLN A 94 3.67 -0.27 -15.42
C GLN A 94 3.74 -1.79 -15.63
N TRP A 95 4.82 -2.45 -15.21
CA TRP A 95 4.91 -3.90 -15.22
C TRP A 95 3.82 -4.53 -14.35
N ALA A 96 3.63 -4.03 -13.13
CA ALA A 96 2.59 -4.53 -12.22
C ALA A 96 1.20 -4.40 -12.85
N VAL A 97 0.89 -3.25 -13.46
CA VAL A 97 -0.37 -3.04 -14.19
C VAL A 97 -0.56 -4.07 -15.31
N ARG A 98 0.46 -4.26 -16.17
CA ARG A 98 0.40 -5.25 -17.27
C ARG A 98 0.21 -6.68 -16.77
N ASP A 99 0.91 -7.07 -15.71
CA ASP A 99 0.78 -8.42 -15.11
C ASP A 99 -0.62 -8.64 -14.54
N ILE A 100 -1.17 -7.63 -13.85
CA ILE A 100 -2.53 -7.66 -13.30
C ILE A 100 -3.57 -7.85 -14.41
N GLU A 101 -3.46 -7.07 -15.49
CA GLU A 101 -4.38 -7.14 -16.62
C GLU A 101 -4.28 -8.47 -17.37
N GLY A 102 -3.05 -8.88 -17.72
CA GLY A 102 -2.81 -10.13 -18.45
C GLY A 102 -3.31 -11.37 -17.72
N LYS A 103 -3.42 -11.30 -16.38
CA LYS A 103 -3.95 -12.38 -15.54
C LYS A 103 -5.41 -12.19 -15.13
N GLY A 104 -6.09 -11.16 -15.62
CA GLY A 104 -7.50 -10.89 -15.30
C GLY A 104 -7.74 -10.55 -13.82
N ARG A 105 -6.76 -9.91 -13.16
CA ARG A 105 -6.76 -9.68 -11.70
C ARG A 105 -7.16 -8.26 -11.30
N SER A 106 -7.58 -7.40 -12.23
CA SER A 106 -7.79 -5.97 -11.95
C SER A 106 -8.70 -5.66 -10.75
N ARG A 107 -9.72 -6.50 -10.50
CA ARG A 107 -10.67 -6.35 -9.38
C ARG A 107 -10.26 -7.06 -8.08
N LYS A 108 -9.10 -7.72 -8.08
CA LYS A 108 -8.58 -8.52 -6.97
C LYS A 108 -7.14 -8.13 -6.63
N SER A 109 -6.68 -6.99 -7.14
CA SER A 109 -5.31 -6.53 -6.97
C SER A 109 -5.28 -5.12 -6.38
N VAL A 110 -4.23 -4.90 -5.58
CA VAL A 110 -3.78 -3.56 -5.18
C VAL A 110 -2.31 -3.40 -5.55
N ILE A 111 -1.94 -2.20 -5.99
CA ILE A 111 -0.54 -1.79 -6.13
C ILE A 111 -0.21 -0.88 -4.96
N HIS A 112 0.70 -1.32 -4.10
CA HIS A 112 1.29 -0.50 -3.05
C HIS A 112 2.60 0.08 -3.58
N VAL A 113 2.77 1.40 -3.49
CA VAL A 113 4.02 2.06 -3.89
C VAL A 113 4.51 2.90 -2.72
N SER A 114 5.62 2.49 -2.09
CA SER A 114 6.22 3.25 -0.97
C SER A 114 7.20 4.32 -1.44
N VAL A 115 7.64 4.23 -2.70
CA VAL A 115 8.62 5.14 -3.29
C VAL A 115 7.88 6.26 -4.01
N TYR A 116 8.03 7.49 -3.51
CA TYR A 116 7.49 8.68 -4.14
C TYR A 116 8.56 9.39 -4.95
N GLY A 117 8.18 9.86 -6.14
CA GLY A 117 9.02 10.67 -7.01
C GLY A 117 8.32 11.96 -7.43
N PRO A 118 8.94 12.72 -8.35
CA PRO A 118 8.35 13.93 -8.90
C PRO A 118 6.96 13.65 -9.51
N GLN A 119 6.03 14.58 -9.33
CA GLN A 119 4.71 14.50 -9.92
C GLN A 119 4.80 14.95 -11.37
N THR A 120 5.07 13.99 -12.24
CA THR A 120 5.19 14.19 -13.69
C THR A 120 3.89 13.81 -14.38
N ASP A 121 3.65 14.36 -15.56
CA ASP A 121 2.52 13.97 -16.40
C ASP A 121 2.51 12.47 -16.70
N ALA A 122 3.67 11.86 -16.87
CA ALA A 122 3.81 10.43 -17.11
C ALA A 122 3.29 9.62 -15.91
N TRP A 123 3.63 10.03 -14.68
CA TRP A 123 3.11 9.40 -13.45
C TRP A 123 1.60 9.54 -13.33
N ASN A 124 1.09 10.76 -13.52
CA ASN A 124 -0.33 11.07 -13.38
C ASN A 124 -1.17 10.28 -14.40
N LYS A 125 -0.68 10.18 -15.64
CA LYS A 125 -1.29 9.37 -16.70
C LYS A 125 -1.24 7.87 -16.36
N ALA A 126 -0.12 7.36 -15.85
CA ALA A 126 0.00 5.95 -15.48
C ALA A 126 -0.96 5.56 -14.34
N LEU A 127 -1.07 6.38 -13.30
CA LEU A 127 -2.02 6.17 -12.20
C LEU A 127 -3.47 6.25 -12.68
N SER A 128 -3.80 7.26 -13.48
CA SER A 128 -5.16 7.45 -14.01
C SER A 128 -5.57 6.32 -14.95
N ALA A 129 -4.65 5.82 -15.79
CA ALA A 129 -4.91 4.68 -16.66
C ALA A 129 -5.17 3.39 -15.84
N ALA A 130 -4.36 3.11 -14.82
CA ALA A 130 -4.58 1.96 -13.94
C ALA A 130 -5.92 2.05 -13.19
N PHE A 131 -6.26 3.25 -12.68
CA PHE A 131 -7.53 3.50 -12.03
C PHE A 131 -8.72 3.26 -12.97
N GLY A 132 -8.63 3.73 -14.23
CA GLY A 132 -9.64 3.46 -15.27
C GLY A 132 -9.79 1.98 -15.61
N LYS A 133 -8.73 1.19 -15.45
CA LYS A 133 -8.73 -0.29 -15.58
C LYS A 133 -9.26 -1.00 -14.33
N GLY A 134 -9.69 -0.25 -13.32
CA GLY A 134 -10.23 -0.76 -12.07
C GLY A 134 -9.18 -1.21 -11.05
N ILE A 135 -7.90 -0.93 -11.29
CA ILE A 135 -6.78 -1.31 -10.40
C ILE A 135 -6.60 -0.23 -9.33
N SER A 136 -6.64 -0.62 -8.06
CA SER A 136 -6.41 0.28 -6.94
C SER A 136 -4.92 0.51 -6.70
N THR A 137 -4.52 1.77 -6.58
CA THR A 137 -3.15 2.15 -6.17
C THR A 137 -3.20 2.90 -4.84
N VAL A 138 -2.33 2.48 -3.91
CA VAL A 138 -2.19 3.09 -2.58
C VAL A 138 -0.80 3.69 -2.44
N LEU A 139 -0.76 4.94 -2.00
CA LEU A 139 0.45 5.75 -1.89
C LEU A 139 0.57 6.37 -0.49
N PRO A 140 1.78 6.49 0.08
CA PRO A 140 2.02 7.32 1.26
C PRO A 140 1.85 8.80 0.93
N ALA A 141 1.38 9.59 1.90
CA ALA A 141 1.29 11.05 1.77
C ALA A 141 2.66 11.75 1.81
N GLY A 142 3.65 11.15 2.48
CA GLY A 142 4.96 11.76 2.75
C GLY A 142 5.24 11.90 4.25
N ASN A 143 6.52 12.15 4.57
CA ASN A 143 7.04 12.23 5.93
C ASN A 143 7.72 13.58 6.22
N GLU A 144 7.41 14.61 5.43
CA GLU A 144 8.05 15.93 5.50
C GLU A 144 7.24 16.93 6.36
N GLY A 145 6.14 16.52 6.98
CA GLY A 145 5.33 17.36 7.86
C GLY A 145 4.66 18.56 7.17
N ASN A 146 4.52 18.52 5.85
CA ASN A 146 4.04 19.61 5.01
C ASN A 146 2.65 19.34 4.40
N ASP A 147 2.01 20.39 3.87
CA ASP A 147 0.81 20.24 3.05
C ASP A 147 1.18 19.76 1.64
N VAL A 148 0.60 18.64 1.21
CA VAL A 148 0.89 18.02 -0.10
C VAL A 148 -0.22 18.24 -1.12
N SER A 149 -1.21 19.08 -0.83
CA SER A 149 -2.37 19.32 -1.72
C SER A 149 -1.95 19.82 -3.10
N GLY A 150 -1.05 20.81 -3.16
CA GLY A 150 -0.56 21.33 -4.44
C GLY A 150 0.29 20.33 -5.22
N ARG A 151 1.06 19.51 -4.52
CA ARG A 151 1.97 18.53 -5.14
C ARG A 151 1.19 17.32 -5.67
N LEU A 152 0.36 16.69 -4.85
CA LEU A 152 -0.33 15.43 -5.18
C LEU A 152 -1.73 15.62 -5.77
N GLY A 153 -2.17 16.87 -6.01
CA GLY A 153 -3.50 17.18 -6.55
C GLY A 153 -3.82 16.44 -7.84
N GLY A 154 -2.84 16.32 -8.76
CA GLY A 154 -3.01 15.64 -10.06
C GLY A 154 -3.26 14.13 -9.97
N ILE A 155 -3.02 13.50 -8.82
CA ILE A 155 -3.22 12.06 -8.59
C ILE A 155 -4.29 11.75 -7.54
N ALA A 156 -4.78 12.79 -6.85
CA ALA A 156 -5.68 12.64 -5.71
C ALA A 156 -6.99 11.93 -6.07
N GLN A 157 -7.45 12.03 -7.32
CA GLN A 157 -8.63 11.30 -7.78
C GLN A 157 -8.34 9.81 -8.03
N SER A 158 -7.22 9.51 -8.66
CA SER A 158 -6.84 8.19 -9.19
C SER A 158 -6.07 7.29 -8.21
N ALA A 159 -5.63 7.82 -7.07
CA ALA A 159 -4.91 7.07 -6.03
C ALA A 159 -5.56 7.19 -4.65
N ILE A 160 -5.25 6.25 -3.75
CA ILE A 160 -5.58 6.32 -2.33
C ILE A 160 -4.32 6.83 -1.61
N ILE A 161 -4.34 8.09 -1.18
CA ILE A 161 -3.21 8.74 -0.52
C ILE A 161 -3.39 8.61 0.99
N VAL A 162 -2.39 8.07 1.68
CA VAL A 162 -2.53 7.66 3.08
C VAL A 162 -1.59 8.45 3.99
N GLY A 163 -2.18 9.13 4.98
CA GLY A 163 -1.45 9.78 6.07
C GLY A 163 -1.20 8.84 7.25
N ALA A 164 -0.18 9.13 8.05
CA ALA A 164 0.17 8.35 9.25
C ALA A 164 -0.36 8.97 10.55
N THR A 165 -0.78 8.10 11.46
CA THR A 165 -1.12 8.45 12.84
C THR A 165 -0.28 7.69 13.85
N ASP A 166 -0.25 8.20 15.08
CA ASP A 166 0.13 7.43 16.26
C ASP A 166 -1.01 6.51 16.75
N ASP A 167 -0.76 5.81 17.85
CA ASP A 167 -1.68 4.90 18.54
C ASP A 167 -2.91 5.62 19.13
N LYS A 168 -2.82 6.94 19.34
CA LYS A 168 -3.90 7.82 19.80
C LYS A 168 -4.68 8.45 18.65
N ARG A 169 -4.48 8.00 17.41
CA ARG A 169 -5.11 8.52 16.19
C ARG A 169 -4.85 10.01 15.99
N LYS A 170 -3.75 10.54 16.53
CA LYS A 170 -3.26 11.87 16.20
C LYS A 170 -2.34 11.76 15.00
N ARG A 171 -2.34 12.76 14.12
CA ARG A 171 -1.37 12.84 13.02
C ARG A 171 0.04 12.66 13.60
N ALA A 172 0.82 11.72 13.07
CA ALA A 172 2.22 11.58 13.45
C ALA A 172 2.97 12.86 13.06
N PHE A 173 3.92 13.33 13.88
CA PHE A 173 4.52 14.66 13.70
C PHE A 173 5.13 14.84 12.30
N PHE A 174 5.77 13.79 11.78
CA PHE A 174 6.38 13.73 10.45
C PHE A 174 5.35 13.63 9.31
N ALA A 175 4.13 13.15 9.56
CA ALA A 175 3.20 12.81 8.49
C ALA A 175 2.76 14.07 7.73
N SER A 176 3.01 14.09 6.42
CA SER A 176 2.45 15.11 5.54
C SER A 176 0.91 15.05 5.54
N TYR A 177 0.28 16.20 5.27
CA TYR A 177 -1.17 16.38 5.37
C TYR A 177 -1.70 17.16 4.17
N GLY A 178 -3.00 17.41 4.11
CA GLY A 178 -3.62 18.21 3.06
C GLY A 178 -4.97 17.67 2.64
N SER A 179 -5.67 18.43 1.81
CA SER A 179 -7.00 18.10 1.27
C SER A 179 -7.00 16.83 0.39
N VAL A 180 -5.83 16.47 -0.15
CA VAL A 180 -5.65 15.30 -1.03
C VAL A 180 -5.40 13.99 -0.27
N VAL A 181 -5.15 14.04 1.04
CA VAL A 181 -5.01 12.82 1.85
C VAL A 181 -6.38 12.15 1.94
N THR A 182 -6.47 10.93 1.41
CA THR A 182 -7.72 10.18 1.31
C THR A 182 -8.14 9.64 2.67
N ILE A 183 -7.22 9.02 3.40
CA ILE A 183 -7.49 8.34 4.66
C ILE A 183 -6.23 8.28 5.53
N TRP A 184 -6.40 8.03 6.81
CA TRP A 184 -5.33 7.97 7.80
C TRP A 184 -5.25 6.58 8.43
N ALA A 185 -4.05 6.08 8.71
CA ALA A 185 -3.84 4.78 9.32
C ALA A 185 -2.62 4.79 10.27
N PRO A 186 -2.44 3.77 11.13
CA PRO A 186 -1.28 3.69 12.01
C PRO A 186 0.02 3.70 11.22
N GLY A 187 0.94 4.59 11.59
CA GLY A 187 2.25 4.69 10.94
C GLY A 187 3.39 5.03 11.90
N THR A 188 3.15 5.12 13.20
CA THR A 188 4.19 5.27 14.22
C THR A 188 4.41 3.93 14.94
N ASP A 189 5.68 3.57 15.14
CA ASP A 189 6.13 2.39 15.89
C ASP A 189 5.43 1.09 15.46
N VAL A 190 5.41 0.88 14.14
CA VAL A 190 4.74 -0.24 13.52
C VAL A 190 5.69 -1.43 13.38
N LYS A 191 5.39 -2.51 14.12
CA LYS A 191 6.13 -3.78 14.06
C LYS A 191 5.70 -4.62 12.87
N SER A 192 6.67 -5.13 12.10
CA SER A 192 6.44 -6.04 10.96
C SER A 192 7.67 -6.89 10.66
N THR A 193 7.56 -7.77 9.67
CA THR A 193 8.60 -8.71 9.22
C THR A 193 9.91 -8.02 8.83
N SER A 194 11.04 -8.68 9.08
CA SER A 194 12.39 -8.16 8.80
C SER A 194 13.39 -9.30 8.60
N GLY A 195 14.40 -9.07 7.77
CA GLY A 195 15.47 -10.04 7.55
C GLY A 195 14.95 -11.39 7.09
N GLN A 196 15.57 -12.48 7.56
CA GLN A 196 15.21 -13.84 7.15
C GLN A 196 13.93 -14.36 7.81
N ASN A 197 13.76 -14.12 9.11
CA ASN A 197 12.67 -14.66 9.92
C ASN A 197 12.26 -13.74 11.10
N GLY A 198 12.77 -12.51 11.14
CA GLY A 198 12.66 -11.62 12.28
C GLY A 198 11.54 -10.59 12.16
N TYR A 199 11.53 -9.67 13.11
CA TYR A 199 10.65 -8.50 13.11
C TYR A 199 11.46 -7.24 13.42
N THR A 200 10.98 -6.11 12.93
CA THR A 200 11.50 -4.79 13.29
C THR A 200 10.37 -3.78 13.36
N THR A 201 10.61 -2.68 14.06
CA THR A 201 9.66 -1.59 14.23
C THR A 201 10.13 -0.39 13.40
N LYS A 202 9.22 0.16 12.59
CA LYS A 202 9.49 1.33 11.74
C LYS A 202 8.31 2.31 11.82
N SER A 203 8.60 3.57 11.49
CA SER A 203 7.63 4.65 11.43
C SER A 203 7.65 5.32 10.07
N GLY A 204 6.47 5.64 9.53
CA GLY A 204 6.31 6.29 8.23
C GLY A 204 4.91 6.18 7.66
N SER A 205 4.60 7.06 6.71
CA SER A 205 3.38 7.00 5.91
C SER A 205 3.33 5.77 5.00
N ALA A 206 4.47 5.15 4.67
CA ALA A 206 4.51 3.87 3.94
C ALA A 206 3.88 2.74 4.77
N GLN A 207 4.16 2.67 6.07
CA GLN A 207 3.55 1.71 6.99
C GLN A 207 2.04 1.92 7.09
N ALA A 208 1.60 3.18 7.19
CA ALA A 208 0.17 3.52 7.16
C ALA A 208 -0.49 3.11 5.83
N ALA A 209 0.16 3.38 4.70
CA ALA A 209 -0.29 2.95 3.39
C ALA A 209 -0.37 1.42 3.27
N ALA A 210 0.53 0.67 3.94
CA ALA A 210 0.53 -0.78 3.93
C ALA A 210 -0.70 -1.36 4.63
N TYR A 211 -1.09 -0.80 5.79
CA TYR A 211 -2.36 -1.15 6.43
C TYR A 211 -3.55 -0.95 5.48
N VAL A 212 -3.61 0.20 4.80
CA VAL A 212 -4.71 0.51 3.86
C VAL A 212 -4.68 -0.42 2.65
N SER A 213 -3.51 -0.74 2.10
CA SER A 213 -3.37 -1.75 1.04
C SER A 213 -3.92 -3.11 1.46
N GLY A 214 -3.69 -3.51 2.71
CA GLY A 214 -4.28 -4.69 3.31
C GLY A 214 -5.81 -4.63 3.40
N ILE A 215 -6.37 -3.50 3.84
CA ILE A 215 -7.83 -3.28 3.89
C ILE A 215 -8.44 -3.34 2.48
N VAL A 216 -7.77 -2.77 1.47
CA VAL A 216 -8.22 -2.84 0.07
C VAL A 216 -8.39 -4.28 -0.38
N VAL A 217 -7.38 -5.13 -0.18
CA VAL A 217 -7.47 -6.53 -0.62
C VAL A 217 -8.38 -7.38 0.28
N TYR A 218 -8.52 -7.01 1.56
CA TYR A 218 -9.54 -7.58 2.42
C TYR A 218 -10.96 -7.33 1.85
N PHE A 219 -11.28 -6.09 1.49
CA PHE A 219 -12.56 -5.75 0.87
C PHE A 219 -12.78 -6.43 -0.49
N GLN A 220 -11.76 -6.49 -1.34
CA GLN A 220 -11.82 -7.22 -2.61
C GLN A 220 -12.03 -8.74 -2.42
N GLY A 221 -11.54 -9.29 -1.30
CA GLY A 221 -11.72 -10.70 -0.92
C GLY A 221 -13.12 -11.04 -0.39
N LEU A 222 -13.76 -10.12 0.34
CA LEU A 222 -15.08 -10.34 0.96
C LEU A 222 -16.22 -10.46 -0.05
N ASN A 223 -16.29 -9.57 -1.06
CA ASN A 223 -17.32 -9.66 -2.09
C ASN A 223 -16.91 -8.94 -3.38
N LYS A 224 -16.54 -9.73 -4.40
CA LYS A 224 -16.10 -9.25 -5.71
C LYS A 224 -17.16 -8.47 -6.49
N LEU A 225 -18.45 -8.67 -6.18
CA LEU A 225 -19.55 -7.92 -6.80
C LEU A 225 -19.74 -6.53 -6.19
N LEU A 226 -19.38 -6.35 -4.91
CA LEU A 226 -19.47 -5.05 -4.23
C LEU A 226 -18.27 -4.14 -4.52
N MET A 227 -17.14 -4.72 -4.95
CA MET A 227 -15.92 -3.99 -5.30
C MET A 227 -15.58 -4.12 -6.80
N PRO A 228 -16.44 -3.67 -7.73
CA PRO A 228 -16.26 -3.91 -9.16
C PRO A 228 -15.07 -3.17 -9.79
N ASN A 229 -14.50 -2.16 -9.11
CA ASN A 229 -13.37 -1.37 -9.60
C ASN A 229 -12.73 -0.53 -8.48
N ALA A 230 -11.62 0.12 -8.78
CA ALA A 230 -10.87 0.98 -7.86
C ALA A 230 -11.70 2.14 -7.26
N LYS A 231 -12.66 2.70 -8.01
CA LYS A 231 -13.55 3.76 -7.52
C LYS A 231 -14.46 3.24 -6.40
N ALA A 232 -15.06 2.06 -6.58
CA ALA A 232 -15.89 1.43 -5.56
C ALA A 232 -15.09 1.11 -4.29
N VAL A 233 -13.88 0.57 -4.44
CA VAL A 233 -12.96 0.32 -3.31
C VAL A 233 -12.65 1.60 -2.54
N LYS A 234 -12.27 2.67 -3.23
CA LYS A 234 -11.98 3.96 -2.60
C LYS A 234 -13.20 4.55 -1.90
N GLY A 235 -14.39 4.42 -2.50
CA GLY A 235 -15.66 4.80 -1.87
C GLY A 235 -15.93 4.00 -0.58
N ALA A 236 -15.71 2.68 -0.61
CA ALA A 236 -15.90 1.82 0.55
C ALA A 236 -14.98 2.19 1.72
N LEU A 237 -13.70 2.51 1.45
CA LEU A 237 -12.77 3.00 2.47
C LEU A 237 -13.29 4.28 3.17
N LEU A 238 -13.86 5.22 2.41
CA LEU A 238 -14.37 6.49 2.95
C LEU A 238 -15.73 6.34 3.64
N THR A 239 -16.57 5.40 3.19
CA THR A 239 -17.86 5.12 3.81
C THR A 239 -17.71 4.33 5.10
N LYS A 240 -16.79 3.36 5.14
CA LYS A 240 -16.57 2.49 6.31
C LYS A 240 -15.55 3.06 7.29
N GLY A 241 -14.67 3.96 6.84
CA GLY A 241 -13.68 4.62 7.69
C GLY A 241 -14.34 5.39 8.85
N LEU A 242 -13.67 5.40 10.00
CA LEU A 242 -14.16 6.11 11.18
C LEU A 242 -13.92 7.61 10.97
N ARG A 243 -15.00 8.36 10.79
CA ARG A 243 -14.95 9.78 10.45
C ARG A 243 -14.65 10.63 11.68
N ASP A 244 -13.99 11.75 11.41
CA ASP A 244 -13.72 12.82 12.37
C ASP A 244 -12.95 12.47 13.65
N ILE A 245 -12.34 11.27 13.70
CA ILE A 245 -11.59 10.81 14.87
C ILE A 245 -10.10 11.11 14.79
N VAL A 246 -9.56 11.42 13.61
CA VAL A 246 -8.14 11.77 13.47
C VAL A 246 -7.95 13.25 13.73
N ALA A 247 -7.11 13.58 14.71
CA ALA A 247 -6.78 14.98 15.01
C ALA A 247 -5.72 15.51 14.03
N LEU A 248 -6.08 16.55 13.27
CA LEU A 248 -5.21 17.22 12.28
C LEU A 248 -4.91 18.68 12.69
N PRO A 249 -3.88 19.32 12.10
CA PRO A 249 -3.56 20.72 12.38
C PRO A 249 -4.73 21.67 12.09
N GLY A 250 -4.87 22.69 12.94
CA GLY A 250 -5.90 23.73 12.81
C GLY A 250 -7.32 23.25 13.17
N GLY A 251 -7.44 22.24 14.04
CA GLY A 251 -8.75 21.71 14.48
C GLY A 251 -9.46 20.82 13.46
N ARG A 252 -8.90 20.67 12.25
CA ARG A 252 -9.41 19.77 11.22
C ARG A 252 -9.46 18.33 11.73
N LYS A 253 -10.38 17.57 11.17
CA LYS A 253 -10.54 16.15 11.46
C LYS A 253 -10.37 15.31 10.20
N GLY A 254 -9.85 14.10 10.38
CA GLY A 254 -9.62 13.14 9.29
C GLY A 254 -10.38 11.84 9.51
N THR A 255 -10.56 11.09 8.43
CA THR A 255 -11.12 9.74 8.46
C THR A 255 -10.03 8.72 8.72
N PHE A 256 -10.21 7.88 9.74
CA PHE A 256 -9.30 6.78 10.07
C PHE A 256 -9.72 5.49 9.35
N ALA A 257 -8.74 4.74 8.86
CA ALA A 257 -8.96 3.50 8.14
C ALA A 257 -9.56 2.42 9.03
N TYR A 258 -10.62 1.79 8.53
CA TYR A 258 -11.34 0.74 9.22
C TYR A 258 -11.81 -0.31 8.21
N ASN A 259 -11.65 -1.57 8.59
CA ASN A 259 -11.94 -2.74 7.75
C ASN A 259 -13.32 -3.33 8.02
N ASP A 260 -14.15 -2.70 8.86
CA ASP A 260 -15.52 -3.16 9.13
C ASP A 260 -15.62 -4.58 9.72
N SER A 261 -14.58 -5.01 10.45
CA SER A 261 -14.57 -6.33 11.10
C SER A 261 -15.34 -6.39 12.42
N GLY A 262 -15.96 -5.28 12.87
CA GLY A 262 -16.71 -5.21 14.13
C GLY A 262 -15.85 -5.18 15.40
N VAL A 263 -14.53 -5.05 15.27
CA VAL A 263 -13.53 -4.96 16.35
C VAL A 263 -12.48 -3.91 16.05
#